data_AF-E4WLK9-F1
#
_entry.id   AF-E4WLK9-F1
#
_cell.length_a   1.000
_cell.length_b   1.000
_cell.length_c   1.000
_cell.angle_alpha   90.00
_cell.angle_beta   90.00
_cell.angle_gamma   90.00
#
_symmetry.space_group_name_H-M   'P 1'
#
loop_
_entity.id
_entity.type
_entity.pdbx_description
1 polymer ?
#
loop_
_entity_poly.entity_id
_entity_poly.type
_entity_poly.pdbx_seq_one_letter_code
_entity_poly.pdbx_strand_id
1 'polypeptide(L)'
;MQKRPAVPDGIKREVRQRCGFGCVICGFPLYEYEHMMEWAEVKRHVADEITLLCREHHGMKTDGLLPKQDVLDANANPYNLQIGTSKNVLLRYSGKYVAFYLGDSCFRYENLSNNSFFAPLVIDGLAMVGFRVENDKLLLNFVAFDELNKPIVNIVDNEMIYDTNQWDIEWVAQTLTVREGKGKILLQLKFEPPGIIRFIKGRVLRNGVEFLVGKDYFFNSNNSNFFGSISTNNCAVGIAVGDPLPNCGVGIAISGINRYLFDRKEARQFLRQSLNKKRVSITESSNRIKDPQKPLKHQPYIQPTTWLESNTPVQSDSRVVIDFEGFIDSVPFEGGKAESFVLQMGQGRMIPGFEDGLIGRKVGDSFDVHLSFPSDYHAENLKGKSTVFHITIHKIENKVLAA
;
A
#
# COMPACT_ATOMS: atom_id res chain seq x y z
N MET A 1 -34.14 -20.53 23.96
CA MET A 1 -33.26 -19.34 24.07
C MET A 1 -33.50 -18.44 22.87
N GLN A 2 -33.88 -17.18 23.08
CA GLN A 2 -33.91 -16.19 21.99
C GLN A 2 -32.51 -16.07 21.39
N LYS A 3 -32.40 -16.18 20.06
CA LYS A 3 -31.12 -16.08 19.35
C LYS A 3 -30.60 -14.66 19.51
N ARG A 4 -29.40 -14.49 20.08
CA ARG A 4 -28.74 -13.18 20.22
C ARG A 4 -28.62 -12.54 18.82
N PRO A 5 -29.12 -11.32 18.63
CA PRO A 5 -28.99 -10.63 17.34
C PRO A 5 -27.51 -10.34 17.06
N ALA A 6 -27.16 -10.21 15.77
CA ALA A 6 -25.82 -9.83 15.39
C ALA A 6 -25.52 -8.39 15.81
N VAL A 7 -24.28 -8.13 16.26
CA VAL A 7 -23.79 -6.78 16.55
C VAL A 7 -23.90 -5.94 15.26
N PRO A 8 -24.55 -4.75 15.29
CA PRO A 8 -24.60 -3.86 14.14
C PRO A 8 -23.20 -3.43 13.66
N ASP A 9 -23.02 -3.28 12.34
CA ASP A 9 -21.69 -2.98 11.77
C ASP A 9 -21.09 -1.65 12.22
N GLY A 10 -21.93 -0.65 12.52
CA GLY A 10 -21.50 0.62 13.10
C GLY A 10 -20.82 0.44 14.46
N ILE A 11 -21.44 -0.36 15.33
CA ILE A 11 -20.93 -0.69 16.67
C ILE A 11 -19.68 -1.55 16.56
N LYS A 12 -19.66 -2.55 15.67
CA LYS A 12 -18.47 -3.38 15.47
C LYS A 12 -17.24 -2.55 15.12
N ARG A 13 -17.38 -1.58 14.21
CA ARG A 13 -16.27 -0.69 13.84
C ARG A 13 -15.78 0.13 15.03
N GLU A 14 -16.70 0.73 15.78
CA GLU A 14 -16.36 1.53 16.95
C GLU A 14 -15.58 0.71 17.99
N VAL A 15 -16.05 -0.52 18.28
CA VAL A 15 -15.34 -1.47 19.15
C VAL A 15 -13.96 -1.79 18.60
N ARG A 16 -13.82 -2.09 17.31
CA ARG A 16 -12.51 -2.38 16.69
C ARG A 16 -11.52 -1.23 16.81
N GLN A 17 -11.97 -0.02 16.50
CA GLN A 17 -11.14 1.19 16.60
C GLN A 17 -10.69 1.40 18.03
N ARG A 18 -11.61 1.32 19.00
CA ARG A 18 -11.28 1.46 20.42
C ARG A 18 -10.32 0.38 20.91
N CYS A 19 -10.49 -0.86 20.50
CA CYS A 19 -9.67 -1.99 20.93
C CYS A 19 -8.31 -2.11 20.19
N GLY A 20 -7.99 -1.20 19.25
CA GLY A 20 -6.76 -1.29 18.46
C GLY A 20 -6.73 -2.47 17.48
N PHE A 21 -7.90 -2.84 16.95
CA PHE A 21 -8.09 -3.86 15.91
C PHE A 21 -7.70 -5.29 16.27
N GLY A 22 -7.39 -5.60 17.52
CA GLY A 22 -7.04 -6.94 17.98
C GLY A 22 -7.59 -7.23 19.37
N CYS A 23 -7.24 -8.40 19.91
CA CYS A 23 -7.52 -8.74 21.29
C CYS A 23 -6.95 -7.67 22.23
N VAL A 24 -7.77 -7.13 23.13
CA VAL A 24 -7.33 -6.05 24.02
C VAL A 24 -6.19 -6.46 24.97
N ILE A 25 -6.06 -7.76 25.27
CA ILE A 25 -5.03 -8.29 26.17
C ILE A 25 -3.69 -8.51 25.48
N CYS A 26 -3.68 -9.16 24.32
CA CYS A 26 -2.43 -9.58 23.68
C CYS A 26 -2.23 -9.06 22.26
N GLY A 27 -3.18 -8.30 21.72
CA GLY A 27 -3.06 -7.70 20.39
C GLY A 27 -3.31 -8.64 19.21
N PHE A 28 -3.66 -9.90 19.46
CA PHE A 28 -3.86 -10.89 18.39
C PHE A 28 -5.03 -10.50 17.47
N PRO A 29 -4.85 -10.49 16.14
CA PRO A 29 -5.80 -9.87 15.22
C PRO A 29 -6.98 -10.76 14.82
N LEU A 30 -7.00 -12.03 15.24
CA LEU A 30 -8.16 -12.91 15.11
C LEU A 30 -8.89 -12.96 16.45
N TYR A 31 -10.11 -12.41 16.46
CA TYR A 31 -10.87 -12.17 17.68
C TYR A 31 -12.36 -12.41 17.51
N GLU A 32 -13.05 -12.45 18.64
CA GLU A 32 -14.50 -12.52 18.77
C GLU A 32 -15.01 -11.27 19.51
N TYR A 33 -16.24 -10.83 19.20
CA TYR A 33 -16.88 -9.70 19.88
C TYR A 33 -17.52 -10.17 21.18
N GLU A 34 -16.96 -9.74 22.29
CA GLU A 34 -17.33 -10.24 23.60
C GLU A 34 -17.99 -9.17 24.45
N HIS A 35 -19.16 -9.46 25.04
CA HIS A 35 -19.73 -8.52 26.01
C HIS A 35 -18.94 -8.62 27.31
N MET A 36 -18.50 -7.49 27.86
CA MET A 36 -17.75 -7.49 29.13
C MET A 36 -18.66 -7.90 30.31
N MET A 37 -19.94 -7.54 30.24
CA MET A 37 -21.02 -8.00 31.14
C MET A 37 -21.87 -9.09 30.46
N GLU A 38 -22.54 -9.95 31.24
CA GLU A 38 -23.28 -11.08 30.66
C GLU A 38 -24.43 -10.59 29.76
N TRP A 39 -24.57 -11.19 28.56
CA TRP A 39 -25.70 -10.90 27.67
C TRP A 39 -27.05 -11.14 28.37
N ALA A 40 -27.10 -12.12 29.28
CA ALA A 40 -28.27 -12.43 30.09
C ALA A 40 -28.77 -11.23 30.91
N GLU A 41 -27.86 -10.33 31.30
CA GLU A 41 -28.14 -9.15 32.11
C GLU A 41 -28.47 -7.94 31.23
N VAL A 42 -27.65 -7.69 30.20
CA VAL A 42 -27.67 -6.39 29.50
C VAL A 42 -28.63 -6.37 28.30
N LYS A 43 -28.72 -7.47 27.54
CA LYS A 43 -29.63 -7.66 26.39
C LYS A 43 -29.68 -6.51 25.35
N ARG A 44 -28.62 -5.68 25.27
CA ARG A 44 -28.46 -4.60 24.28
C ARG A 44 -27.04 -4.62 23.74
N HIS A 45 -26.85 -3.97 22.60
CA HIS A 45 -25.53 -3.80 21.99
C HIS A 45 -25.13 -2.33 22.13
N VAL A 46 -24.15 -2.05 22.99
CA VAL A 46 -23.52 -0.74 23.15
C VAL A 46 -22.02 -0.96 22.97
N ALA A 47 -21.35 -0.11 22.20
CA ALA A 47 -19.93 -0.28 21.92
C ALA A 47 -19.11 -0.37 23.21
N ASP A 48 -19.40 0.48 24.19
CA ASP A 48 -18.74 0.53 25.50
C ASP A 48 -18.88 -0.74 26.35
N GLU A 49 -19.83 -1.62 26.02
CA GLU A 49 -20.08 -2.88 26.74
C GLU A 49 -19.47 -4.09 26.03
N ILE A 50 -18.90 -3.91 24.83
CA ILE A 50 -18.36 -4.98 23.98
C ILE A 50 -16.87 -4.75 23.77
N THR A 51 -16.04 -5.77 23.96
CA THR A 51 -14.60 -5.76 23.70
C THR A 51 -14.20 -6.83 22.68
N LEU A 52 -12.91 -6.89 22.34
CA LEU A 52 -12.33 -7.90 21.47
C LEU A 52 -11.42 -8.85 22.26
N LEU A 53 -11.70 -10.15 22.19
CA LEU A 53 -10.83 -11.19 22.74
C LEU A 53 -10.45 -12.21 21.67
N CYS A 54 -9.20 -12.66 21.66
CA CYS A 54 -8.82 -13.81 20.83
C CYS A 54 -9.43 -15.09 21.40
N ARG A 55 -9.44 -16.18 20.62
CA ARG A 55 -10.01 -17.46 21.04
C ARG A 55 -9.48 -17.95 22.39
N GLU A 56 -8.19 -17.75 22.67
CA GLU A 56 -7.55 -18.13 23.92
C GLU A 56 -8.13 -17.34 25.11
N HIS A 57 -8.03 -16.01 25.10
CA HIS A 57 -8.55 -15.17 26.19
C HIS A 57 -10.08 -15.24 26.32
N HIS A 58 -10.80 -15.43 25.21
CA HIS A 58 -12.25 -15.66 25.23
C HIS A 58 -12.59 -16.98 25.96
N GLY A 59 -11.83 -18.06 25.66
CA GLY A 59 -11.95 -19.34 26.36
C GLY A 59 -11.65 -19.19 27.84
N MET A 60 -10.51 -18.59 28.20
CA MET A 60 -10.14 -18.35 29.59
C MET A 60 -11.19 -17.55 30.37
N LYS A 61 -11.82 -16.55 29.75
CA LYS A 61 -12.91 -15.78 30.37
C LYS A 61 -14.14 -16.67 30.59
N THR A 62 -14.56 -17.40 29.56
CA THR A 62 -15.71 -18.32 29.62
C THR A 62 -15.52 -19.37 30.71
N ASP A 63 -14.29 -19.88 30.85
CA ASP A 63 -13.93 -20.92 31.82
C ASP A 63 -13.66 -20.35 33.24
N GLY A 64 -13.75 -19.03 33.43
CA GLY A 64 -13.53 -18.36 34.72
C GLY A 64 -12.06 -18.24 35.14
N LEU A 65 -11.12 -18.51 34.22
CA LEU A 65 -9.67 -18.44 34.43
C LEU A 65 -9.09 -17.04 34.15
N LEU A 66 -9.83 -16.19 33.45
CA LEU A 66 -9.49 -14.79 33.20
C LEU A 66 -10.51 -13.88 33.91
N PRO A 67 -10.09 -13.15 34.96
CA PRO A 67 -10.97 -12.24 35.69
C PRO A 67 -11.61 -11.19 34.80
N LYS A 68 -12.88 -10.86 35.07
CA LYS A 68 -13.61 -9.79 34.34
C LYS A 68 -12.94 -8.43 34.50
N GLN A 69 -12.32 -8.17 35.66
CA GLN A 69 -11.61 -6.92 35.92
C GLN A 69 -10.41 -6.76 34.97
N ASP A 70 -9.60 -7.81 34.79
CA ASP A 70 -8.46 -7.78 33.87
C ASP A 70 -8.89 -7.48 32.42
N VAL A 71 -10.05 -7.98 32.00
CA VAL A 71 -10.64 -7.66 30.68
C VAL A 71 -11.05 -6.20 30.58
N LEU A 72 -11.63 -5.63 31.64
CA LEU A 72 -12.02 -4.21 31.70
C LEU A 72 -10.79 -3.31 31.66
N ASP A 73 -9.76 -3.63 32.44
CA ASP A 73 -8.51 -2.89 32.51
C ASP A 73 -7.78 -2.94 31.16
N ALA A 74 -7.72 -4.11 30.52
CA ALA A 74 -7.16 -4.25 29.17
C ALA A 74 -7.99 -3.51 28.12
N ASN A 75 -9.32 -3.45 28.23
CA ASN A 75 -10.15 -2.68 27.31
C ASN A 75 -9.93 -1.16 27.47
N ALA A 76 -9.65 -0.68 28.68
CA ALA A 76 -9.31 0.72 28.93
C ALA A 76 -7.91 1.09 28.38
N ASN A 77 -6.98 0.12 28.35
CA ASN A 77 -5.65 0.30 27.78
C ASN A 77 -5.26 -0.86 26.82
N PRO A 78 -5.82 -0.90 25.60
CA PRO A 78 -5.63 -2.04 24.70
C PRO A 78 -4.19 -2.22 24.25
N TYR A 79 -3.72 -3.47 24.24
CA TYR A 79 -2.34 -3.83 23.90
C TYR A 79 -1.85 -3.18 22.59
N ASN A 80 -2.62 -3.30 21.52
CA ASN A 80 -2.22 -2.80 20.19
C ASN A 80 -2.08 -1.28 20.13
N LEU A 81 -2.88 -0.53 20.89
CA LEU A 81 -2.79 0.94 20.92
C LEU A 81 -1.53 1.42 21.65
N GLN A 82 -1.01 0.63 22.58
CA GLN A 82 0.24 0.93 23.29
C GLN A 82 1.47 0.67 22.41
N ILE A 83 1.41 -0.37 21.56
CA ILE A 83 2.54 -0.81 20.73
C ILE A 83 2.53 -0.15 19.33
N GLY A 84 1.34 0.20 18.81
CA GLY A 84 1.15 0.75 17.47
C GLY A 84 1.03 -0.29 16.34
N THR A 85 1.16 -1.57 16.66
CA THR A 85 1.03 -2.68 15.70
C THR A 85 0.28 -3.86 16.30
N SER A 86 -0.27 -4.72 15.45
CA SER A 86 -0.84 -6.01 15.89
C SER A 86 0.23 -6.95 16.44
N LYS A 87 -0.19 -7.93 17.25
CA LYS A 87 0.61 -9.14 17.47
C LYS A 87 0.78 -9.90 16.14
N ASN A 88 1.91 -10.57 15.98
CA ASN A 88 2.21 -11.36 14.79
C ASN A 88 1.25 -12.54 14.62
N VAL A 89 0.91 -12.84 13.37
CA VAL A 89 0.18 -14.05 12.98
C VAL A 89 1.02 -14.86 12.03
N LEU A 90 1.28 -16.11 12.40
CA LEU A 90 1.99 -17.05 11.54
C LEU A 90 1.02 -17.65 10.50
N LEU A 91 1.25 -17.30 9.23
CA LEU A 91 0.55 -17.86 8.09
C LEU A 91 1.12 -19.24 7.74
N ARG A 92 0.25 -20.20 7.43
CA ARG A 92 0.66 -21.59 7.16
C ARG A 92 0.65 -21.86 5.66
N TYR A 93 1.73 -21.47 5.00
CA TYR A 93 1.98 -21.74 3.58
C TYR A 93 2.91 -22.96 3.42
N SER A 94 2.71 -23.74 2.36
CA SER A 94 3.47 -24.96 2.07
C SER A 94 3.39 -25.34 0.59
N GLY A 95 4.16 -26.35 0.20
CA GLY A 95 4.20 -26.84 -1.19
C GLY A 95 5.08 -25.97 -2.09
N LYS A 96 5.08 -26.33 -3.38
CA LYS A 96 5.94 -25.70 -4.42
C LYS A 96 5.14 -24.97 -5.51
N TYR A 97 3.81 -25.01 -5.41
CA TYR A 97 2.91 -24.24 -6.24
C TYR A 97 2.55 -22.95 -5.51
N VAL A 98 2.82 -21.81 -6.14
CA VAL A 98 2.50 -20.50 -5.58
C VAL A 98 1.75 -19.68 -6.61
N ALA A 99 0.78 -18.90 -6.15
CA ALA A 99 0.06 -17.97 -7.00
C ALA A 99 -0.30 -16.69 -6.26
N PHE A 100 -0.09 -15.57 -6.93
CA PHE A 100 -0.62 -14.28 -6.52
C PHE A 100 -1.68 -13.83 -7.52
N TYR A 101 -2.82 -13.41 -7.00
CA TYR A 101 -3.85 -12.78 -7.80
C TYR A 101 -3.91 -11.29 -7.53
N LEU A 102 -3.91 -10.50 -8.59
CA LEU A 102 -4.13 -9.06 -8.56
C LEU A 102 -5.40 -8.76 -9.35
N GLY A 103 -6.53 -8.61 -8.65
CA GLY A 103 -7.85 -8.68 -9.27
C GLY A 103 -8.13 -10.07 -9.85
N ASP A 104 -8.42 -10.15 -11.15
CA ASP A 104 -8.59 -11.42 -11.88
C ASP A 104 -7.31 -11.92 -12.56
N SER A 105 -6.24 -11.13 -12.52
CA SER A 105 -4.96 -11.50 -13.11
C SER A 105 -4.19 -12.43 -12.18
N CYS A 106 -3.54 -13.45 -12.74
CA CYS A 106 -2.88 -14.52 -12.03
C CYS A 106 -1.39 -14.59 -12.39
N PHE A 107 -0.54 -14.53 -11.38
CA PHE A 107 0.89 -14.76 -11.50
C PHE A 107 1.21 -16.02 -10.72
N ARG A 108 1.61 -17.09 -11.40
CA ARG A 108 1.87 -18.36 -10.75
C ARG A 108 3.24 -18.94 -11.10
N TYR A 109 3.76 -19.71 -10.16
CA TYR A 109 5.01 -20.44 -10.30
C TYR A 109 4.79 -21.87 -9.84
N GLU A 110 5.05 -22.81 -10.72
CA GLU A 110 5.01 -24.24 -10.44
C GLU A 110 6.41 -24.76 -10.13
N ASN A 111 6.51 -25.66 -9.15
CA ASN A 111 7.76 -26.31 -8.75
C ASN A 111 8.86 -25.31 -8.38
N LEU A 112 8.52 -24.28 -7.58
CA LEU A 112 9.51 -23.35 -7.05
C LEU A 112 10.58 -24.14 -6.27
N SER A 113 11.81 -24.15 -6.78
CA SER A 113 12.91 -24.94 -6.23
C SER A 113 13.48 -24.29 -4.96
N ASN A 114 14.20 -25.08 -4.16
CA ASN A 114 14.91 -24.54 -3.00
C ASN A 114 15.90 -23.45 -3.45
N ASN A 115 16.02 -22.40 -2.63
CA ASN A 115 16.83 -21.20 -2.90
C ASN A 115 16.40 -20.38 -4.14
N SER A 116 15.21 -20.62 -4.68
CA SER A 116 14.61 -19.78 -5.73
C SER A 116 13.62 -18.78 -5.14
N PHE A 117 13.41 -17.69 -5.87
CA PHE A 117 12.43 -16.66 -5.54
C PHE A 117 11.41 -16.49 -6.67
N PHE A 118 10.22 -16.06 -6.30
CA PHE A 118 9.16 -15.64 -7.20
C PHE A 118 8.55 -14.34 -6.67
N ALA A 119 8.67 -13.25 -7.43
CA ALA A 119 8.16 -11.93 -7.08
C ALA A 119 7.08 -11.50 -8.09
N PRO A 120 5.81 -11.87 -7.88
CA PRO A 120 4.69 -11.48 -8.75
C PRO A 120 4.61 -9.98 -9.07
N LEU A 121 4.97 -9.12 -8.11
CA LEU A 121 4.93 -7.68 -8.26
C LEU A 121 6.15 -7.05 -7.61
N VAL A 122 6.92 -6.32 -8.42
CA VAL A 122 8.07 -5.55 -8.01
C VAL A 122 7.83 -4.08 -8.36
N ILE A 123 8.05 -3.18 -7.41
CA ILE A 123 8.03 -1.73 -7.65
C ILE A 123 9.35 -1.15 -7.13
N ASP A 124 10.12 -0.51 -8.01
CA ASP A 124 11.44 0.07 -7.68
C ASP A 124 12.42 -0.91 -7.02
N GLY A 125 12.47 -2.13 -7.55
CA GLY A 125 13.32 -3.20 -7.03
C GLY A 125 12.82 -3.83 -5.71
N LEU A 126 11.79 -3.28 -5.08
CA LEU A 126 11.15 -3.89 -3.92
C LEU A 126 10.10 -4.92 -4.36
N ALA A 127 10.27 -6.17 -3.96
CA ALA A 127 9.25 -7.20 -4.12
C ALA A 127 8.08 -6.91 -3.17
N MET A 128 7.02 -6.31 -3.70
CA MET A 128 5.79 -6.01 -2.96
C MET A 128 5.10 -7.29 -2.46
N VAL A 129 5.25 -8.36 -3.23
CA VAL A 129 4.96 -9.73 -2.79
C VAL A 129 6.05 -10.65 -3.32
N GLY A 130 6.49 -11.58 -2.48
CA GLY A 130 7.56 -12.50 -2.79
C GLY A 130 7.31 -13.86 -2.15
N PHE A 131 7.56 -14.92 -2.91
CA PHE A 131 7.62 -16.27 -2.42
C PHE A 131 9.06 -16.77 -2.55
N ARG A 132 9.55 -17.45 -1.53
CA ARG A 132 10.85 -18.14 -1.58
C ARG A 132 10.72 -19.50 -0.92
N VAL A 133 11.53 -20.46 -1.36
CA VAL A 133 11.65 -21.76 -0.70
C VAL A 133 13.02 -21.84 -0.05
N GLU A 134 13.06 -22.07 1.26
CA GLU A 134 14.29 -22.25 2.02
C GLU A 134 14.13 -23.45 2.96
N ASN A 135 15.07 -24.39 2.90
CA ASN A 135 15.01 -25.64 3.66
C ASN A 135 13.65 -26.36 3.50
N ASP A 136 13.17 -26.43 2.26
CA ASP A 136 11.86 -26.97 1.87
C ASP A 136 10.63 -26.29 2.50
N LYS A 137 10.82 -25.14 3.15
CA LYS A 137 9.73 -24.31 3.67
C LYS A 137 9.39 -23.21 2.68
N LEU A 138 8.10 -23.11 2.36
CA LEU A 138 7.58 -22.00 1.57
C LEU A 138 7.39 -20.78 2.48
N LEU A 139 8.03 -19.68 2.11
CA LEU A 139 8.03 -18.42 2.86
C LEU A 139 7.43 -17.31 1.99
N LEU A 140 6.41 -16.64 2.52
CA LEU A 140 5.74 -15.50 1.92
C LEU A 140 6.29 -14.21 2.54
N ASN A 141 6.66 -13.28 1.68
CA ASN A 141 6.90 -11.88 2.00
C ASN A 141 5.85 -11.02 1.29
N PHE A 142 5.33 -10.00 1.97
CA PHE A 142 4.38 -9.06 1.41
C PHE A 142 4.49 -7.74 2.15
N VAL A 143 4.41 -6.64 1.42
CA VAL A 143 4.29 -5.31 2.04
C VAL A 143 3.28 -4.47 1.29
N ALA A 144 2.41 -3.81 2.05
CA ALA A 144 1.54 -2.76 1.55
C ALA A 144 1.90 -1.44 2.22
N PHE A 145 1.76 -0.35 1.48
CA PHE A 145 2.03 1.00 1.95
C PHE A 145 0.79 1.88 1.81
N ASP A 146 0.76 2.96 2.59
CA ASP A 146 -0.14 4.10 2.35
C ASP A 146 0.46 5.09 1.31
N GLU A 147 -0.19 6.24 1.12
CA GLU A 147 0.28 7.27 0.19
C GLU A 147 1.59 7.94 0.61
N LEU A 148 1.96 7.86 1.89
CA LEU A 148 3.17 8.44 2.47
C LEU A 148 4.34 7.44 2.48
N ASN A 149 4.18 6.26 1.87
CA ASN A 149 5.13 5.15 1.93
C ASN A 149 5.34 4.57 3.33
N LYS A 150 4.38 4.76 4.25
CA LYS A 150 4.42 4.06 5.54
C LYS A 150 3.87 2.63 5.35
N PRO A 151 4.57 1.58 5.80
CA PRO A 151 4.04 0.22 5.78
C PRO A 151 2.75 0.12 6.62
N ILE A 152 1.70 -0.46 6.04
CA ILE A 152 0.40 -0.66 6.72
C ILE A 152 0.14 -2.14 7.04
N VAL A 153 0.69 -3.05 6.23
CA VAL A 153 0.68 -4.49 6.44
C VAL A 153 2.03 -5.01 5.98
N ASN A 154 2.66 -5.83 6.83
CA ASN A 154 3.94 -6.44 6.53
C ASN A 154 3.86 -7.94 6.83
N ILE A 155 4.32 -8.75 5.89
CA ILE A 155 4.54 -10.19 6.05
C ILE A 155 6.02 -10.43 5.79
N VAL A 156 6.70 -10.95 6.80
CA VAL A 156 8.10 -11.38 6.70
C VAL A 156 8.15 -12.85 7.06
N ASP A 157 8.55 -13.68 6.11
CA ASP A 157 8.68 -15.12 6.25
C ASP A 157 7.45 -15.78 6.90
N ASN A 158 6.27 -15.49 6.33
CA ASN A 158 4.95 -15.91 6.77
C ASN A 158 4.42 -15.26 8.07
N GLU A 159 5.19 -14.43 8.77
CA GLU A 159 4.69 -13.70 9.94
C GLU A 159 4.10 -12.35 9.55
N MET A 160 2.80 -12.20 9.76
CA MET A 160 2.06 -10.98 9.41
C MET A 160 1.85 -10.08 10.62
N ILE A 161 2.08 -8.79 10.42
CA ILE A 161 1.67 -7.68 11.30
C ILE A 161 0.96 -6.59 10.48
N TYR A 162 0.15 -5.76 11.16
CA TYR A 162 -0.36 -4.52 10.58
C TYR A 162 -0.17 -3.33 11.54
N ASP A 163 -0.09 -2.13 10.97
CA ASP A 163 -0.07 -0.86 11.69
C ASP A 163 -1.49 -0.50 12.18
N THR A 164 -1.62 0.00 13.40
CA THR A 164 -2.92 0.27 14.03
C THR A 164 -3.41 1.70 13.80
N ASN A 165 -2.73 2.51 12.99
CA ASN A 165 -3.13 3.91 12.72
C ASN A 165 -4.11 4.02 11.55
N GLN A 166 -4.62 2.90 11.06
CA GLN A 166 -5.59 2.85 9.96
C GLN A 166 -6.99 3.16 10.45
N TRP A 167 -7.85 3.71 9.58
CA TRP A 167 -9.21 4.08 9.96
C TRP A 167 -10.05 2.88 10.40
N ASP A 168 -9.96 1.74 9.71
CA ASP A 168 -10.58 0.49 10.14
C ASP A 168 -9.82 -0.71 9.59
N ILE A 169 -9.62 -1.74 10.42
CA ILE A 169 -9.01 -3.01 10.05
C ILE A 169 -9.92 -4.14 10.52
N GLU A 170 -10.22 -5.06 9.62
CA GLU A 170 -11.12 -6.17 9.88
C GLU A 170 -10.59 -7.43 9.20
N TRP A 171 -10.39 -8.48 10.01
CA TRP A 171 -10.03 -9.80 9.52
C TRP A 171 -11.15 -10.78 9.81
N VAL A 172 -11.84 -11.23 8.77
CA VAL A 172 -12.93 -12.20 8.87
C VAL A 172 -12.60 -13.42 8.01
N ALA A 173 -12.63 -14.59 8.65
CA ALA A 173 -12.20 -15.85 8.05
C ALA A 173 -10.78 -15.72 7.46
N GLN A 174 -10.65 -15.75 6.13
CA GLN A 174 -9.38 -15.67 5.42
C GLN A 174 -9.11 -14.29 4.81
N THR A 175 -9.99 -13.32 5.03
CA THR A 175 -9.94 -12.02 4.36
C THR A 175 -9.59 -10.90 5.33
N LEU A 176 -8.46 -10.25 5.10
CA LEU A 176 -8.05 -9.03 5.78
C LEU A 176 -8.48 -7.82 4.93
N THR A 177 -9.19 -6.88 5.53
CA THR A 177 -9.56 -5.61 4.90
C THR A 177 -9.06 -4.44 5.73
N VAL A 178 -8.30 -3.54 5.10
CA VAL A 178 -7.81 -2.28 5.67
C VAL A 178 -8.47 -1.12 4.94
N ARG A 179 -8.95 -0.13 5.69
CA ARG A 179 -9.69 1.03 5.19
C ARG A 179 -9.04 2.32 5.67
N GLU A 180 -9.00 3.32 4.80
CA GLU A 180 -8.56 4.69 5.09
C GLU A 180 -9.74 5.64 5.39
N GLY A 181 -10.97 5.12 5.29
CA GLY A 181 -12.19 5.88 5.53
C GLY A 181 -13.44 5.10 5.16
N LYS A 182 -14.61 5.68 5.42
CA LYS A 182 -15.91 5.06 5.11
C LYS A 182 -16.02 4.76 3.61
N GLY A 183 -16.09 3.47 3.27
CA GLY A 183 -16.18 3.00 1.88
C GLY A 183 -14.87 3.08 1.08
N LYS A 184 -13.77 3.57 1.68
CA LYS A 184 -12.45 3.68 1.05
C LYS A 184 -11.58 2.51 1.50
N ILE A 185 -11.57 1.45 0.69
CA ILE A 185 -10.75 0.25 0.93
C ILE A 185 -9.35 0.56 0.41
N LEU A 186 -8.36 0.52 1.32
CA LEU A 186 -6.95 0.66 0.98
C LEU A 186 -6.39 -0.68 0.50
N LEU A 187 -6.77 -1.76 1.18
CA LEU A 187 -6.29 -3.11 0.91
C LEU A 187 -7.36 -4.14 1.28
N GLN A 188 -7.57 -5.13 0.42
CA GLN A 188 -8.33 -6.34 0.74
C GLN A 188 -7.58 -7.56 0.23
N LEU A 189 -7.02 -8.32 1.18
CA LEU A 189 -6.26 -9.53 0.93
C LEU A 189 -7.07 -10.74 1.35
N LYS A 190 -7.02 -11.81 0.56
CA LYS A 190 -7.49 -13.14 0.96
C LYS A 190 -6.34 -14.13 0.93
N PHE A 191 -6.14 -14.80 2.05
CA PHE A 191 -5.11 -15.83 2.23
C PHE A 191 -5.70 -17.20 1.93
N GLU A 192 -5.19 -17.89 0.92
CA GLU A 192 -5.65 -19.19 0.46
C GLU A 192 -4.47 -20.19 0.53
N PRO A 193 -4.17 -20.73 1.74
CA PRO A 193 -3.14 -21.76 1.87
C PRO A 193 -3.50 -22.99 1.01
N PRO A 194 -2.49 -23.75 0.52
CA PRO A 194 -1.11 -23.69 0.99
C PRO A 194 -0.21 -22.68 0.24
N GLY A 195 -0.64 -22.09 -0.89
CA GLY A 195 0.27 -21.34 -1.78
C GLY A 195 -0.29 -20.08 -2.41
N ILE A 196 -1.54 -19.70 -2.10
CA ILE A 196 -2.25 -18.65 -2.83
C ILE A 196 -2.51 -17.42 -1.95
N ILE A 197 -2.28 -16.24 -2.50
CA ILE A 197 -2.71 -14.97 -1.93
C ILE A 197 -3.41 -14.13 -3.00
N ARG A 198 -4.54 -13.51 -2.64
CA ARG A 198 -5.33 -12.68 -3.55
C ARG A 198 -5.44 -11.26 -3.04
N PHE A 199 -4.99 -10.29 -3.83
CA PHE A 199 -5.32 -8.89 -3.68
C PHE A 199 -6.61 -8.62 -4.45
N ILE A 200 -7.74 -8.64 -3.72
CA ILE A 200 -9.09 -8.59 -4.30
C ILE A 200 -9.45 -7.17 -4.73
N LYS A 201 -9.14 -6.19 -3.89
CA LYS A 201 -9.57 -4.81 -4.09
C LYS A 201 -8.71 -3.86 -3.25
N GLY A 202 -8.47 -2.66 -3.76
CA GLY A 202 -7.78 -1.61 -3.01
C GLY A 202 -6.76 -0.92 -3.90
N ARG A 203 -5.64 -0.52 -3.31
CA ARG A 203 -4.61 0.26 -3.97
C ARG A 203 -3.25 -0.35 -3.68
N VAL A 204 -2.44 -0.55 -4.71
CA VAL A 204 -1.01 -0.79 -4.52
C VAL A 204 -0.30 0.55 -4.67
N LEU A 205 0.40 0.96 -3.62
CA LEU A 205 1.07 2.25 -3.52
C LEU A 205 2.54 2.02 -3.20
N ARG A 206 3.41 2.72 -3.94
CA ARG A 206 4.84 2.81 -3.62
C ARG A 206 5.47 3.92 -4.45
N ASN A 207 6.19 4.84 -3.81
CA ASN A 207 6.98 5.90 -4.46
C ASN A 207 6.22 6.63 -5.59
N GLY A 208 4.95 6.97 -5.33
CA GLY A 208 4.09 7.67 -6.29
C GLY A 208 3.48 6.80 -7.40
N VAL A 209 3.80 5.49 -7.45
CA VAL A 209 3.07 4.50 -8.27
C VAL A 209 1.74 4.21 -7.59
N GLU A 210 0.66 4.21 -8.38
CA GLU A 210 -0.68 3.84 -7.95
C GLU A 210 -1.26 2.79 -8.91
N PHE A 211 -1.53 1.60 -8.39
CA PHE A 211 -2.47 0.67 -9.02
C PHE A 211 -3.79 0.67 -8.28
N LEU A 212 -4.88 0.90 -9.00
CA LEU A 212 -6.23 0.65 -8.51
C LEU A 212 -6.60 -0.80 -8.84
N VAL A 213 -6.91 -1.58 -7.81
CA VAL A 213 -7.28 -2.99 -7.96
C VAL A 213 -8.78 -3.13 -7.75
N GLY A 214 -9.44 -3.72 -8.73
CA GLY A 214 -10.84 -4.14 -8.67
C GLY A 214 -10.97 -5.65 -8.77
N LYS A 215 -12.20 -6.14 -8.75
CA LYS A 215 -12.51 -7.58 -8.78
C LYS A 215 -11.94 -8.27 -10.03
N ASP A 216 -11.96 -7.56 -11.16
CA ASP A 216 -11.71 -8.09 -12.50
C ASP A 216 -10.74 -7.22 -13.32
N TYR A 217 -9.93 -6.43 -12.63
CA TYR A 217 -8.91 -5.59 -13.23
C TYR A 217 -7.89 -5.12 -12.20
N PHE A 218 -6.74 -4.69 -12.71
CA PHE A 218 -5.92 -3.70 -12.02
C PHE A 218 -5.54 -2.60 -13.03
N PHE A 219 -5.40 -1.38 -12.54
CA PHE A 219 -5.25 -0.20 -13.38
C PHE A 219 -4.13 0.66 -12.84
N ASN A 220 -3.08 0.86 -13.63
CA ASN A 220 -2.05 1.84 -13.29
C ASN A 220 -2.61 3.23 -13.56
N SER A 221 -2.89 3.99 -12.51
CA SER A 221 -3.46 5.34 -12.67
C SER A 221 -2.47 6.32 -13.24
N ASN A 222 -1.16 6.13 -12.99
CA ASN A 222 -0.11 7.03 -13.43
C ASN A 222 -0.10 7.23 -14.95
N ASN A 223 -0.12 6.11 -15.69
CA ASN A 223 -0.03 6.10 -17.15
C ASN A 223 -1.35 5.65 -17.81
N SER A 224 -2.43 5.54 -17.04
CA SER A 224 -3.74 5.04 -17.48
C SER A 224 -3.69 3.66 -18.17
N ASN A 225 -2.85 2.75 -17.68
CA ASN A 225 -2.77 1.40 -18.22
C ASN A 225 -3.81 0.50 -17.56
N PHE A 226 -4.71 -0.06 -18.35
CA PHE A 226 -5.73 -1.00 -17.89
C PHE A 226 -5.30 -2.43 -18.15
N PHE A 227 -5.35 -3.25 -17.11
CA PHE A 227 -5.01 -4.66 -17.17
C PHE A 227 -6.15 -5.50 -16.61
N GLY A 228 -6.38 -6.66 -17.22
CA GLY A 228 -7.34 -7.64 -16.75
C GLY A 228 -7.06 -9.00 -17.35
N SER A 229 -7.36 -10.05 -16.60
CA SER A 229 -7.22 -11.45 -17.03
C SER A 229 -5.82 -11.83 -17.53
N ILE A 230 -4.77 -11.21 -16.98
CA ILE A 230 -3.37 -11.55 -17.30
C ILE A 230 -3.02 -12.89 -16.64
N SER A 231 -2.21 -13.70 -17.31
CA SER A 231 -1.66 -14.93 -16.76
C SER A 231 -0.17 -15.04 -17.07
N THR A 232 0.65 -15.23 -16.05
CA THR A 232 2.09 -15.54 -16.20
C THR A 232 2.39 -16.88 -15.53
N ASN A 233 3.22 -17.70 -16.17
CA ASN A 233 3.64 -19.00 -15.66
C ASN A 233 5.15 -19.05 -15.52
N ASN A 234 5.64 -19.33 -14.31
CA ASN A 234 7.05 -19.55 -14.00
C ASN A 234 7.97 -18.37 -14.35
N CYS A 235 7.44 -17.15 -14.41
CA CYS A 235 8.25 -15.93 -14.47
C CYS A 235 8.78 -15.63 -13.07
N ALA A 236 10.10 -15.46 -12.91
CA ALA A 236 10.70 -15.08 -11.63
C ALA A 236 10.14 -13.74 -11.12
N VAL A 237 9.89 -12.79 -12.04
CA VAL A 237 9.16 -11.56 -11.77
C VAL A 237 7.91 -11.50 -12.66
N GLY A 238 6.73 -11.32 -12.05
CA GLY A 238 5.47 -11.19 -12.79
C GLY A 238 5.36 -9.84 -13.49
N ILE A 239 5.24 -8.78 -12.69
CA ILE A 239 5.23 -7.38 -13.13
C ILE A 239 6.37 -6.63 -12.43
N ALA A 240 7.18 -5.92 -13.20
CA ALA A 240 8.13 -4.93 -12.69
C ALA A 240 7.67 -3.52 -13.08
N VAL A 241 7.68 -2.60 -12.12
CA VAL A 241 7.23 -1.22 -12.30
C VAL A 241 8.31 -0.27 -11.80
N GLY A 242 8.65 0.74 -12.61
CA GLY A 242 9.81 1.60 -12.35
C GLY A 242 11.08 1.12 -13.07
N ASP A 243 12.23 1.63 -12.63
CA ASP A 243 13.51 1.30 -13.28
C ASP A 243 13.76 -0.23 -13.22
N PRO A 244 14.11 -0.87 -14.35
CA PRO A 244 14.17 -2.32 -14.42
C PRO A 244 15.30 -2.87 -13.53
N LEU A 245 15.02 -3.99 -12.85
CA LEU A 245 16.07 -4.80 -12.22
C LEU A 245 16.98 -5.37 -13.31
N PRO A 246 18.30 -5.16 -13.25
CA PRO A 246 19.22 -5.80 -14.18
C PRO A 246 19.18 -7.33 -13.98
N ASN A 247 19.24 -8.08 -15.08
CA ASN A 247 19.43 -9.54 -15.10
C ASN A 247 18.31 -10.40 -14.48
N CYS A 248 17.04 -9.99 -14.57
CA CYS A 248 15.92 -10.87 -14.20
C CYS A 248 14.91 -11.06 -15.35
N GLY A 249 14.35 -12.26 -15.46
CA GLY A 249 13.25 -12.55 -16.37
C GLY A 249 11.95 -11.96 -15.83
N VAL A 250 11.40 -10.97 -16.54
CA VAL A 250 10.17 -10.26 -16.16
C VAL A 250 9.06 -10.58 -17.17
N GLY A 251 7.86 -10.91 -16.68
CA GLY A 251 6.70 -11.12 -17.53
C GLY A 251 6.22 -9.81 -18.19
N ILE A 252 6.02 -8.76 -17.39
CA ILE A 252 5.60 -7.43 -17.85
C ILE A 252 6.47 -6.37 -17.18
N ALA A 253 7.11 -5.50 -17.97
CA ALA A 253 7.85 -4.35 -17.47
C ALA A 253 7.08 -3.06 -17.82
N ILE A 254 6.87 -2.21 -16.81
CA ILE A 254 6.25 -0.88 -16.97
C ILE A 254 7.26 0.18 -16.51
N SER A 255 7.93 0.80 -17.47
CA SER A 255 8.85 1.92 -17.26
C SER A 255 8.18 3.26 -17.59
N GLY A 256 8.86 4.37 -17.32
CA GLY A 256 8.36 5.71 -17.64
C GLY A 256 7.07 6.08 -16.89
N ILE A 257 6.93 5.63 -15.64
CA ILE A 257 5.76 5.94 -14.81
C ILE A 257 5.74 7.41 -14.42
N ASN A 258 4.66 8.13 -14.76
CA ASN A 258 4.45 9.50 -14.29
C ASN A 258 4.04 9.51 -12.81
N ARG A 259 5.04 9.56 -11.92
CA ARG A 259 4.84 9.49 -10.47
C ARG A 259 4.41 10.83 -9.90
N TYR A 260 3.50 10.79 -8.92
CA TYR A 260 2.99 11.94 -8.15
C TYR A 260 2.20 13.00 -8.95
N LEU A 261 2.62 13.34 -10.17
CA LEU A 261 2.11 14.44 -10.99
C LEU A 261 1.29 13.95 -12.18
N PHE A 262 0.20 13.22 -11.90
CA PHE A 262 -0.77 12.82 -12.90
C PHE A 262 -2.19 13.17 -12.45
N ASP A 263 -3.06 13.49 -13.40
CA ASP A 263 -4.45 13.79 -13.09
C ASP A 263 -5.20 12.51 -12.69
N ARG A 264 -5.31 12.27 -11.38
CA ARG A 264 -6.07 11.14 -10.82
C ARG A 264 -7.55 11.19 -11.19
N LYS A 265 -8.13 12.37 -11.43
CA LYS A 265 -9.53 12.52 -11.83
C LYS A 265 -9.70 12.06 -13.28
N GLU A 266 -8.82 12.49 -14.17
CA GLU A 266 -8.79 12.04 -15.57
C GLU A 266 -8.54 10.53 -15.65
N ALA A 267 -7.55 10.00 -14.93
CA ALA A 267 -7.26 8.57 -14.89
C ALA A 267 -8.47 7.74 -14.41
N ARG A 268 -9.17 8.21 -13.37
CA ARG A 268 -10.41 7.56 -12.89
C ARG A 268 -11.56 7.67 -13.88
N GLN A 269 -11.65 8.77 -14.64
CA GLN A 269 -12.64 8.90 -15.70
C GLN A 269 -12.35 7.91 -16.83
N PHE A 270 -11.10 7.78 -17.26
CA PHE A 270 -10.67 6.78 -18.24
C PHE A 270 -10.99 5.36 -17.75
N LEU A 271 -10.66 5.03 -16.49
CA LEU A 271 -10.99 3.74 -15.90
C LEU A 271 -12.50 3.45 -15.97
N ARG A 272 -13.35 4.40 -15.59
CA ARG A 272 -14.82 4.24 -15.66
C ARG A 272 -15.29 3.99 -17.10
N GLN A 273 -14.74 4.70 -18.07
CA GLN A 273 -15.07 4.50 -19.49
C GLN A 273 -14.63 3.11 -19.97
N SER A 274 -13.44 2.66 -19.60
CA SER A 274 -12.92 1.33 -19.95
C SER A 274 -13.76 0.20 -19.36
N LEU A 275 -14.19 0.34 -18.10
CA LEU A 275 -15.10 -0.62 -17.46
C LEU A 275 -16.48 -0.66 -18.12
N ASN A 276 -17.02 0.49 -18.53
CA ASN A 276 -18.30 0.56 -19.23
C ASN A 276 -18.23 -0.09 -20.62
N LYS A 277 -17.14 0.13 -21.37
CA LYS A 277 -16.91 -0.55 -22.66
C LYS A 277 -16.85 -2.07 -22.49
N LYS A 278 -16.12 -2.57 -21.48
CA LYS A 278 -16.06 -4.01 -21.16
C LYS A 278 -17.46 -4.59 -20.88
N ARG A 279 -18.33 -3.85 -20.17
CA ARG A 279 -19.71 -4.27 -19.92
C ARG A 279 -20.55 -4.36 -21.21
N VAL A 280 -20.44 -3.37 -22.10
CA VAL A 280 -21.15 -3.35 -23.39
C VAL A 280 -20.68 -4.48 -24.30
N SER A 281 -19.37 -4.73 -24.39
CA SER A 281 -18.82 -5.82 -25.21
C SER A 281 -19.20 -7.21 -24.69
N ILE A 282 -19.38 -7.38 -23.37
CA ILE A 282 -19.87 -8.65 -22.80
C ILE A 282 -21.33 -8.88 -23.18
N THR A 283 -22.18 -7.84 -23.20
CA THR A 283 -23.57 -7.96 -23.67
C THR A 283 -23.68 -8.22 -25.19
N GLU A 284 -22.77 -7.69 -25.99
CA GLU A 284 -22.76 -7.88 -27.45
C GLU A 284 -22.06 -9.19 -27.89
N SER A 285 -21.28 -9.83 -27.00
CA SER A 285 -20.55 -11.07 -27.30
C SER A 285 -21.43 -12.33 -27.51
N SER A 286 -22.76 -12.19 -27.53
CA SER A 286 -23.67 -13.22 -28.05
C SER A 286 -23.79 -13.21 -29.59
N ASN A 287 -23.17 -12.25 -30.29
CA ASN A 287 -23.10 -12.26 -31.77
C ASN A 287 -21.70 -11.90 -32.29
N ARG A 288 -21.19 -12.79 -33.15
CA ARG A 288 -19.93 -12.78 -33.93
C ARG A 288 -19.17 -11.46 -34.05
N ILE A 289 -17.87 -11.55 -33.78
CA ILE A 289 -16.84 -10.56 -34.11
C ILE A 289 -16.70 -10.43 -35.65
N LYS A 290 -16.85 -9.21 -36.16
CA LYS A 290 -16.13 -8.73 -37.35
C LYS A 290 -15.23 -7.56 -36.92
N ASP A 291 -13.98 -7.66 -37.35
CA ASP A 291 -12.92 -6.64 -37.28
C ASP A 291 -13.41 -5.27 -37.81
N PRO A 292 -12.92 -4.14 -37.28
CA PRO A 292 -11.89 -3.43 -38.05
C PRO A 292 -10.81 -2.71 -37.22
N GLN A 293 -9.57 -2.87 -37.70
CA GLN A 293 -8.40 -2.05 -37.43
C GLN A 293 -8.65 -0.54 -37.71
N LYS A 294 -8.13 0.32 -36.84
CA LYS A 294 -7.69 1.69 -37.18
C LYS A 294 -6.34 1.97 -36.51
N PRO A 295 -5.33 2.49 -37.24
CA PRO A 295 -4.04 2.81 -36.66
C PRO A 295 -4.11 4.07 -35.78
N LEU A 296 -3.56 3.97 -34.57
CA LEU A 296 -3.32 5.10 -33.67
C LEU A 296 -2.13 5.91 -34.20
N LYS A 297 -2.26 7.25 -34.24
CA LYS A 297 -1.18 8.17 -34.60
C LYS A 297 -0.01 7.99 -33.61
N HIS A 298 1.18 7.66 -34.11
CA HIS A 298 2.39 7.57 -33.29
C HIS A 298 2.74 8.92 -32.67
N GLN A 299 2.72 8.98 -31.33
CA GLN A 299 3.49 9.95 -30.57
C GLN A 299 4.95 9.47 -30.53
N PRO A 300 5.94 10.38 -30.61
CA PRO A 300 7.35 9.98 -30.62
C PRO A 300 7.70 9.23 -29.33
N TYR A 301 8.34 8.09 -29.52
CA TYR A 301 8.88 7.22 -28.47
C TYR A 301 9.85 8.00 -27.59
N ILE A 302 9.50 8.21 -26.31
CA ILE A 302 10.43 8.77 -25.32
C ILE A 302 11.40 7.65 -24.96
N GLN A 303 12.67 7.81 -25.33
CA GLN A 303 13.72 6.86 -25.00
C GLN A 303 13.84 6.68 -23.47
N PRO A 304 14.06 5.45 -22.96
CA PRO A 304 14.36 5.23 -21.56
C PRO A 304 15.53 6.12 -21.12
N THR A 305 15.32 6.89 -20.06
CA THR A 305 16.34 7.78 -19.52
C THR A 305 17.17 7.03 -18.49
N THR A 306 18.48 6.92 -18.70
CA THR A 306 19.41 6.36 -17.71
C THR A 306 19.97 7.49 -16.86
N TRP A 307 20.04 7.29 -15.55
CA TRP A 307 20.63 8.23 -14.59
C TRP A 307 21.99 7.69 -14.14
N LEU A 308 23.03 8.50 -14.25
CA LEU A 308 24.35 8.18 -13.71
C LEU A 308 24.70 9.14 -12.59
N GLU A 309 25.24 8.61 -11.51
CA GLU A 309 25.77 9.40 -10.41
C GLU A 309 26.83 10.39 -10.91
N SER A 310 26.74 11.62 -10.41
CA SER A 310 27.57 12.73 -10.84
C SER A 310 28.09 13.52 -9.66
N ASN A 311 29.33 13.98 -9.77
CA ASN A 311 29.97 14.92 -8.85
C ASN A 311 29.86 16.38 -9.32
N THR A 312 29.12 16.64 -10.40
CA THR A 312 28.87 18.01 -10.87
C THR A 312 27.82 18.69 -10.00
N PRO A 313 27.84 20.04 -9.90
CA PRO A 313 26.75 20.77 -9.25
C PRO A 313 25.38 20.44 -9.85
N VAL A 314 24.33 20.59 -9.06
CA VAL A 314 22.93 20.37 -9.49
C VAL A 314 22.60 21.28 -10.67
N GLN A 315 22.09 20.68 -11.74
CA GLN A 315 21.61 21.36 -12.94
C GLN A 315 20.08 21.28 -13.03
N SER A 316 19.48 22.07 -13.93
CA SER A 316 18.03 22.15 -14.11
C SER A 316 17.36 20.85 -14.54
N ASP A 317 18.13 19.84 -14.98
CA ASP A 317 17.67 18.53 -15.41
C ASP A 317 18.27 17.37 -14.62
N SER A 318 19.03 17.65 -13.55
CA SER A 318 19.59 16.63 -12.65
C SER A 318 18.50 15.91 -11.85
N ARG A 319 18.84 14.76 -11.29
CA ARG A 319 18.09 14.06 -10.25
C ARG A 319 18.93 14.09 -8.97
N VAL A 320 18.34 14.50 -7.87
CA VAL A 320 19.02 14.64 -6.57
C VAL A 320 18.35 13.79 -5.52
N VAL A 321 19.13 13.27 -4.58
CA VAL A 321 18.64 12.62 -3.36
C VAL A 321 18.93 13.56 -2.21
N ILE A 322 17.89 13.99 -1.51
CA ILE A 322 17.97 15.01 -0.46
C ILE A 322 17.22 14.59 0.79
N ASP A 323 17.66 15.10 1.93
CA ASP A 323 16.82 15.20 3.13
C ASP A 323 16.33 16.63 3.24
N PHE A 324 15.11 16.82 3.69
CA PHE A 324 14.65 18.15 4.04
C PHE A 324 13.70 18.16 5.24
N GLU A 325 13.71 19.26 5.98
CA GLU A 325 12.75 19.53 7.05
C GLU A 325 12.28 20.98 6.98
N GLY A 326 10.97 21.17 6.94
CA GLY A 326 10.29 22.45 6.74
C GLY A 326 9.72 23.02 8.04
N PHE A 327 9.90 24.33 8.21
CA PHE A 327 9.48 25.08 9.39
C PHE A 327 8.62 26.27 9.01
N ILE A 328 7.60 26.54 9.83
CA ILE A 328 6.77 27.75 9.81
C ILE A 328 6.91 28.39 11.18
N ASP A 329 7.33 29.64 11.24
CA ASP A 329 7.54 30.36 12.50
C ASP A 329 8.44 29.55 13.49
N SER A 330 9.49 28.92 12.95
CA SER A 330 10.43 28.03 13.68
C SER A 330 9.83 26.74 14.27
N VAL A 331 8.59 26.39 13.89
CA VAL A 331 7.94 25.13 14.26
C VAL A 331 7.90 24.19 13.05
N PRO A 332 8.37 22.93 13.18
CA PRO A 332 8.25 21.96 12.09
C PRO A 332 6.78 21.67 11.81
N PHE A 333 6.39 21.62 10.54
CA PHE A 333 5.01 21.35 10.14
C PHE A 333 4.84 19.93 9.56
N GLU A 334 3.64 19.38 9.74
CA GLU A 334 3.30 18.05 9.25
C GLU A 334 3.36 17.97 7.71
N GLY A 335 4.05 16.95 7.18
CA GLY A 335 4.33 16.83 5.74
C GLY A 335 5.51 17.67 5.23
N GLY A 336 6.17 18.45 6.10
CA GLY A 336 7.34 19.24 5.76
C GLY A 336 8.67 18.49 5.86
N LYS A 337 8.69 17.21 6.23
CA LYS A 337 9.91 16.43 6.45
C LYS A 337 9.98 15.20 5.56
N ALA A 338 11.13 14.96 4.94
CA ALA A 338 11.41 13.73 4.21
C ALA A 338 12.90 13.37 4.28
N GLU A 339 13.18 12.07 4.32
CA GLU A 339 14.53 11.51 4.28
C GLU A 339 14.72 10.69 3.00
N SER A 340 15.92 10.75 2.41
CA SER A 340 16.30 10.11 1.15
C SER A 340 15.31 10.40 0.01
N PHE A 341 14.78 11.61 -0.03
CA PHE A 341 13.80 12.03 -1.00
C PHE A 341 14.46 12.26 -2.37
N VAL A 342 13.93 11.59 -3.38
CA VAL A 342 14.46 11.66 -4.74
C VAL A 342 13.69 12.72 -5.54
N LEU A 343 14.35 13.84 -5.82
CA LEU A 343 13.81 14.98 -6.58
C LEU A 343 14.46 15.06 -7.96
N GLN A 344 13.66 15.06 -9.02
CA GLN A 344 14.15 15.42 -10.35
C GLN A 344 13.90 16.91 -10.59
N MET A 345 14.97 17.63 -10.93
CA MET A 345 14.95 19.07 -11.19
C MET A 345 14.16 19.41 -12.46
N GLY A 346 13.56 20.61 -12.47
CA GLY A 346 12.86 21.16 -13.64
C GLY A 346 11.46 20.59 -13.84
N GLN A 347 10.90 19.91 -12.84
CA GLN A 347 9.57 19.28 -12.93
C GLN A 347 8.48 20.04 -12.18
N GLY A 348 8.84 21.05 -11.37
CA GLY A 348 7.87 21.78 -10.56
C GLY A 348 7.14 20.89 -9.56
N ARG A 349 7.83 19.87 -9.02
CA ARG A 349 7.31 18.92 -8.03
C ARG A 349 7.15 19.56 -6.65
N MET A 350 8.01 20.52 -6.36
CA MET A 350 8.06 21.24 -5.09
C MET A 350 7.37 22.61 -5.22
N ILE A 351 7.14 23.29 -4.10
CA ILE A 351 6.60 24.65 -4.14
C ILE A 351 7.52 25.55 -4.99
N PRO A 352 6.96 26.51 -5.75
CA PRO A 352 7.75 27.42 -6.58
C PRO A 352 8.91 28.05 -5.78
N GLY A 353 10.10 28.08 -6.38
CA GLY A 353 11.33 28.56 -5.74
C GLY A 353 12.13 27.50 -4.98
N PHE A 354 11.54 26.34 -4.63
CA PHE A 354 12.28 25.29 -3.93
C PHE A 354 13.39 24.73 -4.81
N GLU A 355 13.07 24.30 -6.03
CA GLU A 355 14.04 23.73 -6.98
C GLU A 355 15.13 24.75 -7.34
N ASP A 356 14.80 26.03 -7.45
CA ASP A 356 15.77 27.09 -7.77
C ASP A 356 16.85 27.21 -6.68
N GLY A 357 16.50 26.96 -5.41
CA GLY A 357 17.45 26.96 -4.28
C GLY A 357 18.49 25.84 -4.33
N LEU A 358 18.21 24.76 -5.07
CA LEU A 358 19.11 23.61 -5.21
C LEU A 358 20.08 23.78 -6.38
N ILE A 359 19.76 24.58 -7.40
CA ILE A 359 20.62 24.74 -8.58
C ILE A 359 22.01 25.25 -8.16
N GLY A 360 23.05 24.59 -8.65
CA GLY A 360 24.45 24.94 -8.36
C GLY A 360 25.00 24.39 -7.05
N ARG A 361 24.19 23.72 -6.22
CA ARG A 361 24.63 23.04 -4.99
C ARG A 361 25.34 21.73 -5.29
N LYS A 362 26.11 21.22 -4.34
CA LYS A 362 26.92 20.00 -4.49
C LYS A 362 26.48 18.91 -3.52
N VAL A 363 26.88 17.67 -3.80
CA VAL A 363 26.73 16.55 -2.86
C VAL A 363 27.44 16.91 -1.54
N GLY A 364 26.75 16.69 -0.42
CA GLY A 364 27.19 17.01 0.93
C GLY A 364 26.83 18.41 1.41
N ASP A 365 26.27 19.28 0.56
CA ASP A 365 25.84 20.62 0.99
C ASP A 365 24.60 20.51 1.90
N SER A 366 24.64 21.23 3.02
CA SER A 366 23.49 21.51 3.89
C SER A 366 23.22 23.03 3.90
N PHE A 367 21.99 23.43 3.60
CA PHE A 367 21.63 24.85 3.46
C PHE A 367 20.11 25.08 3.64
N ASP A 368 19.77 26.37 3.76
CA ASP A 368 18.40 26.80 3.99
C ASP A 368 17.79 27.42 2.72
N VAL A 369 16.53 27.10 2.46
CA VAL A 369 15.73 27.71 1.39
C VAL A 369 14.51 28.38 1.99
N HIS A 370 14.39 29.70 1.79
CA HIS A 370 13.29 30.52 2.27
C HIS A 370 12.24 30.67 1.17
N LEU A 371 11.01 30.24 1.44
CA LEU A 371 9.93 30.17 0.47
C LEU A 371 8.63 30.67 1.09
N SER A 372 7.60 30.82 0.26
CA SER A 372 6.23 31.03 0.71
C SER A 372 5.30 30.09 -0.05
N PHE A 373 4.35 29.50 0.66
CA PHE A 373 3.33 28.69 0.01
C PHE A 373 2.43 29.55 -0.89
N PRO A 374 2.03 29.07 -2.07
CA PRO A 374 1.05 29.75 -2.91
C PRO A 374 -0.27 30.02 -2.17
N SER A 375 -0.97 31.09 -2.54
CA SER A 375 -2.27 31.45 -1.95
C SER A 375 -3.37 30.42 -2.22
N ASP A 376 -3.22 29.62 -3.28
CA ASP A 376 -4.13 28.57 -3.74
C ASP A 376 -3.69 27.15 -3.31
N TYR A 377 -2.74 27.03 -2.38
CA TYR A 377 -2.23 25.74 -1.92
C TYR A 377 -3.32 24.86 -1.29
N HIS A 378 -3.28 23.55 -1.52
CA HIS A 378 -4.37 22.62 -1.15
C HIS A 378 -4.60 22.47 0.35
N ALA A 379 -3.58 22.69 1.19
CA ALA A 379 -3.66 22.65 2.64
C ALA A 379 -3.98 24.06 3.19
N GLU A 380 -5.19 24.25 3.73
CA GLU A 380 -5.66 25.57 4.21
C GLU A 380 -4.77 26.20 5.28
N ASN A 381 -4.15 25.37 6.13
CA ASN A 381 -3.24 25.80 7.19
C ASN A 381 -1.87 26.25 6.69
N LEU A 382 -1.54 26.05 5.42
CA LEU A 382 -0.25 26.37 4.80
C LEU A 382 -0.33 27.51 3.78
N LYS A 383 -1.51 27.81 3.22
CA LYS A 383 -1.72 28.87 2.20
C LYS A 383 -1.08 30.20 2.58
N GLY A 384 -0.21 30.72 1.73
CA GLY A 384 0.40 32.05 1.88
C GLY A 384 1.43 32.19 3.01
N LYS A 385 1.73 31.13 3.77
CA LYS A 385 2.69 31.21 4.88
C LYS A 385 4.13 31.15 4.37
N SER A 386 5.01 31.93 5.02
CA SER A 386 6.45 31.88 4.78
C SER A 386 7.06 30.69 5.54
N THR A 387 7.97 29.98 4.88
CA THR A 387 8.58 28.76 5.37
C THR A 387 10.08 28.75 5.13
N VAL A 388 10.78 27.98 5.97
CA VAL A 388 12.21 27.68 5.80
C VAL A 388 12.36 26.18 5.67
N PHE A 389 13.07 25.73 4.65
CA PHE A 389 13.46 24.33 4.49
C PHE A 389 14.95 24.18 4.73
N HIS A 390 15.31 23.36 5.71
CA HIS A 390 16.68 22.88 5.89
C HIS A 390 16.87 21.69 4.97
N ILE A 391 17.80 21.76 4.02
CA ILE A 391 18.01 20.75 2.99
C ILE A 391 19.43 20.22 3.08
N THR A 392 19.61 18.91 2.94
CA THR A 392 20.92 18.25 2.77
C THR A 392 20.94 17.43 1.50
N ILE A 393 21.97 17.57 0.67
CA ILE A 393 22.12 16.80 -0.58
C ILE A 393 23.00 15.58 -0.37
N HIS A 394 22.43 14.39 -0.58
CA HIS A 394 23.13 13.11 -0.46
C HIS A 394 23.68 12.59 -1.79
N LYS A 395 22.98 12.86 -2.89
CA LYS A 395 23.37 12.34 -4.21
C LYS A 395 22.92 13.26 -5.33
N ILE A 396 23.70 13.34 -6.41
CA ILE A 396 23.33 13.98 -7.67
C ILE A 396 23.51 12.95 -8.78
N GLU A 397 22.57 12.88 -9.70
CA GLU A 397 22.56 12.01 -10.87
C GLU A 397 22.19 12.83 -12.10
N ASN A 398 22.92 12.66 -13.20
CA ASN A 398 22.66 13.35 -14.46
C ASN A 398 22.02 12.41 -15.47
N LYS A 399 21.18 13.00 -16.33
CA LYS A 399 20.48 12.32 -17.40
C LYS A 399 21.46 11.94 -18.51
N VAL A 400 21.53 10.65 -18.84
CA VAL A 400 22.26 10.15 -20.00
C VAL A 400 21.26 9.63 -21.02
N LEU A 401 21.29 10.19 -22.22
CA LEU A 401 20.55 9.65 -23.36
C LEU A 401 21.30 8.40 -23.83
N ALA A 402 20.64 7.24 -23.79
CA ALA A 402 21.18 6.03 -24.41
C ALA A 402 21.39 6.31 -25.92
N ALA A 403 22.60 6.01 -26.41
CA ALA A 403 22.98 6.17 -27.81
C ALA A 403 22.24 5.20 -28.73
#